data_AF-A0A6A0REK4-F1
#
_entry.id   AF-A0A6A0REK4-F1
#
_cell.length_a   1.000
_cell.length_b   1.000
_cell.length_c   1.000
_cell.angle_alpha   90.00
_cell.angle_beta   90.00
_cell.angle_gamma   90.00
#
_symmetry.space_group_name_H-M   'P 1'
#
loop_
_entity.id
_entity.type
_entity.pdbx_description
1 polymer ?
#
loop_
_entity_poly.entity_id
_entity_poly.type
_entity_poly.pdbx_seq_one_letter_code
_entity_poly.pdbx_strand_id
1 'polypeptide(L)'
;MLNMPSPLERAQRRQKARRLTPKMLSQVSSALAVGVGDLTILSLDATDDVVDAFRKGRARACNMRRETVMRTFSEEDRYQVNTTLRDVLGQDTEDRWYLISTLSRVCGAIVVSKQQLVQHALDLTSLDQDECHAMSADTKTGLVVAYNTVETSAGVGAQFELMIWGIPARGQNIRM
;
A
#
# COMPACT_ATOMS: atom_id res chain seq x y z
N MET A 1 -2.50 22.14 12.44
CA MET A 1 -1.35 21.91 13.34
C MET A 1 -1.28 20.42 13.61
N LEU A 2 -0.19 19.76 13.23
CA LEU A 2 0.03 18.36 13.57
C LEU A 2 0.43 18.30 15.05
N ASN A 3 -0.32 17.57 15.87
CA ASN A 3 0.09 17.27 17.24
C ASN A 3 1.32 16.36 17.15
N MET A 4 2.51 16.93 17.36
CA MET A 4 3.72 16.13 17.47
C MET A 4 3.59 15.18 18.67
N PRO A 5 3.98 13.90 18.54
CA PRO A 5 3.89 12.96 19.63
C PRO A 5 4.75 13.42 20.81
N SER A 6 4.16 13.39 22.00
CA SER A 6 4.81 13.69 23.26
C SER A 6 6.04 12.79 23.47
N PRO A 7 7.00 13.20 24.33
CA PRO A 7 8.15 12.36 24.66
C PRO A 7 7.76 10.96 25.17
N LEU A 8 6.67 10.87 25.93
CA LEU A 8 6.14 9.61 26.46
C LEU A 8 5.61 8.70 25.35
N GLU A 9 4.84 9.24 24.40
CA GLU A 9 4.33 8.49 23.25
C GLU A 9 5.47 7.97 22.37
N ARG A 10 6.52 8.78 22.17
CA ARG A 10 7.73 8.34 21.45
C ARG A 10 8.45 7.20 22.16
N ALA A 11 8.59 7.26 23.49
CA ALA A 11 9.18 6.18 24.28
C ALA A 11 8.37 4.88 24.20
N GLN A 12 7.03 4.97 24.30
CA GLN A 12 6.14 3.83 24.16
C GLN A 12 6.18 3.22 22.75
N ARG A 13 6.21 4.04 21.69
CA ARG A 13 6.38 3.57 20.31
C ARG A 13 7.68 2.79 20.17
N ARG A 14 8.81 3.32 20.66
CA ARG A 14 10.11 2.63 20.62
C ARG A 14 10.11 1.29 21.36
N GLN A 15 9.47 1.22 22.53
CA GLN A 15 9.36 -0.04 23.28
C GLN A 15 8.54 -1.08 22.52
N LYS A 16 7.38 -0.68 21.96
CA LYS A 16 6.54 -1.56 21.15
C LYS A 16 7.25 -1.98 19.86
N ALA A 17 7.98 -1.06 19.22
CA ALA A 17 8.75 -1.32 18.00
C ALA A 17 9.75 -2.45 18.21
N ARG A 18 10.50 -2.46 19.33
CA ARG A 18 11.46 -3.53 19.65
C ARG A 18 10.83 -4.92 19.65
N ARG A 19 9.57 -5.03 20.09
CA ARG A 19 8.84 -6.31 20.13
C ARG A 19 8.21 -6.68 18.78
N LEU A 20 7.68 -5.70 18.07
CA LEU A 20 6.84 -5.94 16.88
C LEU A 20 7.63 -5.93 15.56
N THR A 21 8.74 -5.20 15.50
CA THR A 21 9.55 -5.06 14.27
C THR A 21 10.04 -6.41 13.74
N PRO A 22 10.59 -7.34 14.56
CA PRO A 22 11.04 -8.63 14.03
C PRO A 22 9.90 -9.44 13.39
N LYS A 23 8.71 -9.41 14.01
CA LYS A 23 7.52 -10.09 13.47
C LYS A 23 7.07 -9.44 12.15
N MET A 24 6.97 -8.11 12.11
CA MET A 24 6.59 -7.36 10.91
C MET A 24 7.57 -7.64 9.76
N LEU A 25 8.88 -7.57 10.03
CA LEU A 25 9.90 -7.84 9.03
C LEU A 25 9.86 -9.27 8.53
N SER A 26 9.66 -10.25 9.42
CA SER A 26 9.52 -11.66 9.04
C SER A 26 8.32 -11.89 8.12
N GLN A 27 7.17 -11.29 8.44
CA GLN A 27 5.96 -11.39 7.62
C GLN A 27 6.14 -10.73 6.25
N VAL A 28 6.71 -9.53 6.21
CA VAL A 28 6.93 -8.79 4.94
C VAL A 28 8.01 -9.46 4.10
N SER A 29 9.08 -9.97 4.73
CA SER A 29 10.12 -10.78 4.08
C SER A 29 9.53 -12.01 3.39
N SER A 30 8.62 -12.71 4.07
CA SER A 30 7.91 -13.86 3.50
C SER A 30 7.03 -13.46 2.32
N ALA A 31 6.27 -12.37 2.42
CA ALA A 31 5.37 -11.92 1.36
C ALA A 31 6.11 -11.40 0.12
N LEU A 32 7.25 -10.72 0.33
CA LEU A 32 8.10 -10.18 -0.74
C LEU A 32 9.13 -11.20 -1.27
N ALA A 33 9.22 -12.39 -0.68
CA ALA A 33 10.24 -13.39 -0.97
C ALA A 33 11.69 -12.85 -0.95
N VAL A 34 12.00 -11.99 0.03
CA VAL A 34 13.36 -11.40 0.23
C VAL A 34 13.88 -11.69 1.64
N GLY A 35 15.18 -11.51 1.88
CA GLY A 35 15.75 -11.66 3.21
C GLY A 35 15.30 -10.54 4.16
N VAL A 36 15.13 -10.86 5.45
CA VAL A 36 14.83 -9.85 6.49
C VAL A 36 15.90 -8.75 6.54
N GLY A 37 17.17 -9.09 6.28
CA GLY A 37 18.28 -8.14 6.25
C GLY A 37 18.27 -7.18 5.05
N ASP A 38 17.50 -7.49 4.01
CA ASP A 38 17.37 -6.67 2.80
C ASP A 38 16.27 -5.61 2.93
N LEU A 39 15.42 -5.74 3.96
CA LEU A 39 14.34 -4.80 4.24
C LEU A 39 14.86 -3.56 4.96
N THR A 40 14.58 -2.40 4.39
CA THR A 40 14.88 -1.11 5.01
C THR A 40 13.62 -0.52 5.61
N ILE A 41 13.70 -0.03 6.86
CA ILE A 41 12.60 0.65 7.54
C ILE A 41 12.90 2.15 7.63
N LEU A 42 11.90 2.97 7.31
CA LEU A 42 11.95 4.42 7.54
C LEU A 42 11.96 4.76 9.03
N SER A 43 12.51 5.93 9.37
CA SER A 43 12.33 6.49 10.71
C SER A 43 10.84 6.71 11.00
N LEU A 44 10.47 6.77 12.28
CA LEU A 44 9.08 7.01 12.67
C LEU A 44 8.58 8.38 12.22
N ASP A 45 9.44 9.41 12.24
CA ASP A 45 9.07 10.75 11.79
C ASP A 45 8.80 10.76 10.27
N ALA A 46 9.69 10.17 9.48
CA ALA A 46 9.48 10.04 8.03
C ALA A 46 8.26 9.15 7.71
N THR A 47 7.99 8.14 8.53
CA THR A 47 6.79 7.30 8.40
C THR A 47 5.52 8.10 8.67
N ASP A 48 5.52 8.96 9.67
CA ASP A 48 4.37 9.81 9.99
C ASP A 48 4.07 10.78 8.84
N ASP A 49 5.10 11.34 8.20
CA ASP A 49 4.97 12.19 7.01
C ASP A 49 4.38 11.43 5.81
N VAL A 50 4.90 10.23 5.52
CA VAL A 50 4.40 9.37 4.43
C VAL A 50 2.95 8.96 4.68
N VAL A 51 2.58 8.60 5.92
CA VAL A 51 1.21 8.23 6.28
C VAL A 51 0.26 9.42 6.14
N ASP A 52 0.69 10.63 6.54
CA ASP A 52 -0.12 11.84 6.37
C ASP A 52 -0.32 12.18 4.89
N ALA A 53 0.74 12.11 4.08
CA ALA A 53 0.66 12.27 2.64
C ALA A 53 -0.30 11.24 2.01
N PHE A 54 -0.21 9.98 2.44
CA PHE A 54 -1.07 8.90 1.94
C PHE A 54 -2.54 9.18 2.26
N ARG A 55 -2.85 9.60 3.49
CA ARG A 55 -4.23 9.95 3.89
C ARG A 55 -4.80 11.08 3.07
N LYS A 56 -4.02 12.16 2.88
CA LYS A 56 -4.42 13.31 2.07
C LYS A 56 -4.61 12.92 0.61
N GLY A 57 -3.70 12.11 0.07
CA GLY A 57 -3.76 11.56 -1.28
C GLY A 57 -5.01 10.71 -1.51
N ARG A 58 -5.24 9.70 -0.66
CA ARG A 58 -6.43 8.83 -0.70
C ARG A 58 -7.72 9.63 -0.60
N ALA A 59 -7.81 10.57 0.35
CA ALA A 59 -9.00 11.42 0.51
C ALA A 59 -9.28 12.28 -0.74
N ARG A 60 -8.23 12.87 -1.36
CA ARG A 60 -8.36 13.61 -2.61
C ARG A 60 -8.79 12.69 -3.76
N ALA A 61 -8.17 11.51 -3.88
CA ALA A 61 -8.42 10.56 -4.96
C ALA A 61 -9.84 9.98 -4.93
N CYS A 62 -10.43 9.79 -3.74
CA CYS A 62 -11.85 9.46 -3.59
C CYS A 62 -12.78 10.56 -4.14
N ASN A 63 -12.36 11.82 -4.09
CA ASN A 63 -13.12 12.96 -4.62
C ASN A 63 -12.85 13.24 -6.11
N MET A 64 -11.68 12.88 -6.63
CA MET A 64 -11.21 13.20 -7.98
C MET A 64 -11.09 11.97 -8.89
N ARG A 65 -12.22 11.38 -9.29
CA ARG A 65 -12.26 10.13 -10.10
C ARG A 65 -11.50 10.17 -11.44
N ARG A 66 -11.26 11.35 -12.03
CA ARG A 66 -10.58 11.47 -13.34
C ARG A 66 -9.07 11.17 -13.28
N GLU A 67 -8.46 11.27 -12.11
CA GLU A 67 -7.02 11.06 -11.88
C GLU A 67 -6.74 9.79 -11.07
N THR A 68 -7.77 8.96 -10.88
CA THR A 68 -7.73 7.77 -10.04
C THR A 68 -8.17 6.57 -10.87
N VAL A 69 -7.32 5.55 -10.96
CA VAL A 69 -7.72 4.23 -11.44
C VAL A 69 -8.40 3.51 -10.29
N MET A 70 -9.71 3.25 -10.42
CA MET A 70 -10.47 2.42 -9.49
C MET A 70 -11.05 1.24 -10.26
N ARG A 71 -10.74 0.02 -9.85
CA ARG A 71 -11.26 -1.20 -10.49
C ARG A 71 -11.54 -2.29 -9.45
N THR A 72 -12.59 -3.06 -9.72
CA THR A 72 -12.94 -4.25 -8.94
C THR A 72 -12.75 -5.46 -9.85
N PHE A 73 -12.15 -6.51 -9.30
CA PHE A 73 -11.84 -7.76 -9.99
C PHE A 73 -12.40 -8.92 -9.18
N SER A 74 -12.89 -9.96 -9.83
CA SER A 74 -13.22 -11.20 -9.09
C SER A 74 -11.94 -11.81 -8.52
N GLU A 75 -12.07 -12.68 -7.50
CA GLU A 75 -10.91 -13.41 -6.98
C GLU A 75 -10.20 -14.22 -8.07
N GLU A 76 -10.94 -14.75 -9.06
CA GLU A 76 -10.38 -15.54 -10.17
C GLU A 76 -9.50 -14.70 -11.12
N ASP A 77 -9.68 -13.37 -11.12
CA ASP A 77 -9.01 -12.43 -12.02
C ASP A 77 -7.64 -11.95 -11.50
N ARG A 78 -6.95 -12.70 -10.63
CA ARG A 78 -5.61 -12.31 -10.07
C ARG A 78 -4.62 -11.87 -11.15
N TYR A 79 -4.63 -12.57 -12.30
CA TYR A 79 -3.77 -12.22 -13.43
C TYR A 79 -4.07 -10.82 -13.99
N GLN A 80 -5.34 -10.43 -14.06
CA GLN A 80 -5.75 -9.11 -14.54
C GLN A 80 -5.42 -8.01 -13.53
N VAL A 81 -5.49 -8.30 -12.22
CA VAL A 81 -5.04 -7.36 -11.17
C VAL A 81 -3.54 -7.07 -11.36
N ASN A 82 -2.71 -8.11 -11.47
CA ASN A 82 -1.27 -7.96 -11.66
C ASN A 82 -0.92 -7.26 -12.98
N THR A 83 -1.65 -7.54 -14.06
CA THR A 83 -1.48 -6.85 -15.35
C THR A 83 -1.83 -5.37 -15.21
N THR A 84 -2.95 -5.04 -14.54
CA THR A 84 -3.35 -3.65 -14.30
C THR A 84 -2.33 -2.91 -13.44
N LEU A 85 -1.83 -3.53 -12.37
CA LEU A 85 -0.76 -2.97 -11.54
C LEU A 85 0.48 -2.66 -12.38
N ARG A 86 0.93 -3.61 -13.21
CA ARG A 86 2.09 -3.43 -14.09
C ARG A 86 1.89 -2.30 -15.08
N ASP A 87 0.73 -2.24 -15.74
CA ASP A 87 0.44 -1.25 -16.78
C ASP A 87 0.29 0.16 -16.21
N VAL A 88 -0.34 0.28 -15.04
CA VAL A 88 -0.57 1.57 -14.39
C VAL A 88 0.70 2.05 -13.71
N LEU A 89 1.31 1.25 -12.82
CA LEU A 89 2.54 1.65 -12.12
C LEU A 89 3.75 1.74 -13.07
N GLY A 90 3.75 1.02 -14.19
CA GLY A 90 4.78 1.14 -15.23
C GLY A 90 4.88 2.55 -15.85
N GLN A 91 3.84 3.37 -15.69
CA GLN A 91 3.85 4.78 -16.12
C GLN A 91 4.44 5.72 -15.06
N ASP A 92 4.55 5.28 -13.81
CA ASP A 92 5.22 6.04 -12.76
C ASP A 92 6.74 5.98 -12.99
N THR A 93 7.39 7.14 -12.92
CA THR A 93 8.85 7.24 -13.00
C THR A 93 9.53 6.85 -11.69
N GLU A 94 8.81 6.94 -10.56
CA GLU A 94 9.36 6.60 -9.26
C GLU A 94 9.48 5.08 -9.10
N ASP A 95 10.68 4.62 -8.73
CA ASP A 95 10.94 3.20 -8.48
C ASP A 95 10.95 2.88 -6.99
N ARG A 96 11.24 3.85 -6.13
CA ARG A 96 11.21 3.65 -4.68
C ARG A 96 9.83 3.94 -4.12
N TRP A 97 9.34 3.01 -3.32
CA TRP A 97 8.02 3.10 -2.68
C TRP A 97 8.11 2.76 -1.20
N TYR A 98 7.07 3.15 -0.48
CA TYR A 98 6.91 2.89 0.95
C TYR A 98 5.66 2.05 1.17
N LEU A 99 5.85 0.83 1.66
CA LEU A 99 4.78 -0.02 2.14
C LEU A 99 4.32 0.47 3.52
N ILE A 100 3.03 0.76 3.64
CA ILE A 100 2.38 1.25 4.83
C ILE A 100 1.48 0.13 5.36
N SER A 101 1.71 -0.29 6.61
CA SER A 101 0.82 -1.22 7.31
C SER A 101 0.28 -0.59 8.60
N THR A 102 -0.70 -1.24 9.23
CA THR A 102 -1.16 -0.89 10.58
C THR A 102 0.00 -0.83 11.59
N LEU A 103 1.03 -1.67 11.41
CA LEU A 103 2.22 -1.68 12.26
C LEU A 103 3.23 -0.59 11.93
N SER A 104 3.16 0.06 10.76
CA SER A 104 4.11 1.11 10.37
C SER A 104 4.09 2.31 11.30
N ARG A 105 2.94 2.63 11.91
CA ARG A 105 2.85 3.66 12.97
C ARG A 105 3.71 3.34 14.19
N VAL A 106 4.09 2.09 14.41
CA VAL A 106 4.93 1.72 15.56
C VAL A 106 6.33 1.33 15.14
N CYS A 107 6.47 0.65 14.00
CA CYS A 107 7.73 0.04 13.57
C CYS A 107 8.43 0.84 12.46
N GLY A 108 7.70 1.69 11.74
CA GLY A 108 8.15 2.39 10.53
C GLY A 108 7.59 1.78 9.25
N ALA A 109 7.47 2.59 8.19
CA ALA A 109 7.13 2.11 6.84
C ALA A 109 8.33 1.40 6.21
N ILE A 110 8.06 0.43 5.34
CA ILE A 110 9.11 -0.38 4.72
C ILE A 110 9.39 0.15 3.32
N VAL A 111 10.67 0.36 3.02
CA VAL A 111 11.11 0.75 1.68
C VAL A 111 11.08 -0.48 0.78
N VAL A 112 10.37 -0.38 -0.32
CA VAL A 112 10.23 -1.42 -1.34
C VAL A 112 10.46 -0.82 -2.72
N SER A 113 10.81 -1.65 -3.70
CA SER A 113 10.80 -1.22 -5.10
C SER A 113 9.40 -1.35 -5.69
N LYS A 114 9.15 -0.59 -6.75
CA LYS A 114 7.94 -0.70 -7.57
C LYS A 114 7.78 -2.11 -8.13
N GLN A 115 8.88 -2.75 -8.55
CA GLN A 115 8.86 -4.13 -9.04
C GLN A 115 8.36 -5.09 -7.95
N GLN A 116 8.84 -4.96 -6.72
CA GLN A 116 8.38 -5.78 -5.59
C GLN A 116 6.88 -5.59 -5.34
N LEU A 117 6.39 -4.34 -5.39
CA LEU A 117 4.95 -4.06 -5.26
C LEU A 117 4.14 -4.73 -6.37
N VAL A 118 4.52 -4.57 -7.63
CA VAL A 118 3.80 -5.18 -8.76
C VAL A 118 3.78 -6.70 -8.67
N GLN A 119 4.87 -7.32 -8.21
CA GLN A 119 4.98 -8.77 -8.12
C GLN A 119 4.22 -9.37 -6.92
N HIS A 120 4.17 -8.65 -5.79
CA HIS A 120 3.73 -9.20 -4.51
C HIS A 120 2.53 -8.47 -3.88
N ALA A 121 1.91 -7.49 -4.54
CA ALA A 121 0.81 -6.70 -3.97
C ALA A 121 -0.34 -7.57 -3.42
N LEU A 122 -0.68 -8.66 -4.12
CA LEU A 122 -1.73 -9.60 -3.68
C LEU A 122 -1.32 -10.44 -2.47
N ASP A 123 -0.04 -10.80 -2.34
CA ASP A 123 0.45 -11.53 -1.17
C ASP A 123 0.52 -10.58 0.04
N LEU A 124 0.84 -9.31 -0.20
CA LEU A 124 0.90 -8.26 0.80
C LEU A 124 -0.46 -7.91 1.42
N THR A 125 -1.59 -8.15 0.75
CA THR A 125 -2.92 -7.88 1.33
C THR A 125 -3.16 -8.71 2.59
N SER A 126 -2.65 -9.95 2.63
CA SER A 126 -2.76 -10.84 3.78
C SER A 126 -2.08 -10.33 5.07
N LEU A 127 -1.25 -9.29 4.96
CA LEU A 127 -0.46 -8.78 6.08
C LEU A 127 -1.20 -7.74 6.92
N ASP A 128 -2.18 -7.03 6.35
CA ASP A 128 -2.80 -5.87 6.99
C ASP A 128 -4.30 -5.77 6.75
N GLN A 129 -5.06 -6.64 7.43
CA GLN A 129 -6.53 -6.65 7.36
C GLN A 129 -7.06 -6.75 5.93
N ASP A 130 -6.41 -7.59 5.12
CA ASP A 130 -6.76 -7.80 3.71
C ASP A 130 -6.53 -6.57 2.81
N GLU A 131 -5.77 -5.57 3.27
CA GLU A 131 -5.35 -4.40 2.50
C GLU A 131 -3.83 -4.32 2.32
N CYS A 132 -3.39 -3.85 1.15
CA CYS A 132 -2.01 -3.46 0.85
C CYS A 132 -2.01 -1.96 0.53
N HIS A 133 -1.26 -1.19 1.30
CA HIS A 133 -1.13 0.26 1.11
C HIS A 133 0.30 0.62 0.75
N ALA A 134 0.48 1.41 -0.31
CA ALA A 134 1.79 1.93 -0.66
C ALA A 134 1.73 3.36 -1.17
N MET A 135 2.86 4.07 -1.03
CA MET A 135 3.06 5.43 -1.50
C MET A 135 4.41 5.54 -2.19
N SER A 136 4.49 6.24 -3.32
CA SER A 136 5.75 6.54 -4.00
C SER A 136 6.65 7.41 -3.12
N ALA A 137 7.96 7.34 -3.32
CA ALA A 137 8.93 8.08 -2.51
C ALA A 137 8.75 9.61 -2.59
N ASP A 138 8.29 10.10 -3.74
CA ASP A 138 7.96 11.51 -3.96
C ASP A 138 6.57 11.92 -3.43
N THR A 139 5.82 10.98 -2.83
CA THR A 139 4.50 11.15 -2.22
C THR A 139 3.39 11.59 -3.17
N LYS A 140 3.57 11.43 -4.49
CA LYS A 140 2.57 11.81 -5.49
C LYS A 140 1.63 10.68 -5.85
N THR A 141 2.15 9.47 -5.94
CA THR A 141 1.42 8.27 -6.36
C THR A 141 1.14 7.40 -5.16
N GLY A 142 -0.08 6.90 -5.05
CA GLY A 142 -0.39 5.89 -4.03
C GLY A 142 -1.26 4.77 -4.56
N LEU A 143 -1.21 3.68 -3.80
CA LEU A 143 -1.80 2.38 -4.12
C LEU A 143 -2.57 1.87 -2.91
N VAL A 144 -3.78 1.39 -3.17
CA VAL A 144 -4.54 0.52 -2.28
C VAL A 144 -4.92 -0.72 -3.09
N VAL A 145 -4.62 -1.90 -2.56
CA VAL A 145 -5.21 -3.16 -3.01
C VAL A 145 -5.93 -3.77 -1.82
N ALA A 146 -7.24 -3.91 -1.90
CA ALA A 146 -8.04 -4.54 -0.85
C ALA A 146 -8.61 -5.87 -1.36
N TYR A 147 -8.69 -6.86 -0.48
CA TYR A 147 -9.36 -8.12 -0.73
C TYR A 147 -10.60 -8.20 0.16
N ASN A 148 -11.77 -8.28 -0.46
CA ASN A 148 -13.05 -8.23 0.23
C ASN A 148 -13.87 -9.48 -0.06
N THR A 149 -14.49 -10.05 0.97
CA THR A 149 -15.57 -11.03 0.81
C THR A 149 -16.90 -10.30 0.67
N VAL A 150 -17.65 -10.58 -0.39
CA VAL A 150 -18.92 -9.93 -0.71
C VAL A 150 -20.02 -10.97 -0.71
N GLU A 151 -21.09 -10.71 0.05
CA GLU A 151 -22.29 -11.52 0.02
C GLU A 151 -23.11 -11.17 -1.23
N THR A 152 -23.34 -12.14 -2.09
CA THR A 152 -24.13 -12.03 -3.31
C THR A 152 -25.37 -12.91 -3.22
N SER A 153 -26.33 -12.72 -4.13
CA SER A 153 -27.50 -13.60 -4.24
C SER A 153 -27.15 -15.07 -4.54
N ALA A 154 -25.93 -15.34 -5.03
CA ALA A 154 -25.42 -16.68 -5.32
C ALA A 154 -24.56 -17.28 -4.18
N GLY A 155 -24.35 -16.53 -3.09
CA GLY A 155 -23.50 -16.91 -1.96
C GLY A 155 -22.39 -15.89 -1.67
N VAL A 156 -21.45 -16.26 -0.80
CA VAL A 156 -20.28 -15.43 -0.48
C VAL A 156 -19.25 -15.59 -1.58
N GLY A 157 -18.97 -14.51 -2.31
CA GLY A 157 -17.86 -14.41 -3.26
C GLY A 157 -16.71 -13.57 -2.69
N ALA A 158 -15.59 -13.54 -3.39
CA ALA A 158 -14.47 -12.68 -3.04
C ALA A 158 -14.01 -11.84 -4.24
N GLN A 159 -13.52 -10.64 -3.94
CA GLN A 159 -13.10 -9.68 -4.95
C GLN A 159 -11.87 -8.90 -4.50
N PHE A 160 -11.07 -8.45 -5.47
CA PHE A 160 -10.03 -7.46 -5.26
C PHE A 160 -10.51 -6.07 -5.67
N GLU A 161 -10.23 -5.08 -4.85
CA GLU A 161 -10.45 -3.66 -5.15
C GLU A 161 -9.10 -2.96 -5.28
N LEU A 162 -8.85 -2.39 -6.45
CA LEU A 162 -7.64 -1.67 -6.78
C LEU A 162 -7.94 -0.19 -6.88
N MET A 163 -7.16 0.62 -6.16
CA MET A 163 -7.16 2.08 -6.28
C MET A 163 -5.73 2.59 -6.44
N ILE A 164 -5.47 3.30 -7.54
CA ILE A 164 -4.18 3.96 -7.81
C ILE A 164 -4.46 5.41 -8.18
N TRP A 165 -3.72 6.36 -7.60
CA TRP A 165 -3.82 7.78 -7.92
C TRP A 165 -2.46 8.40 -8.22
N GLY A 166 -2.43 9.61 -8.76
CA GLY A 166 -1.20 10.36 -9.00
C GLY A 166 -0.54 10.07 -10.35
N ILE A 167 -1.05 9.08 -11.08
CA ILE A 167 -0.62 8.76 -12.45
C ILE A 167 -1.63 9.40 -13.42
N PRO A 168 -1.21 10.30 -14.32
CA PRO A 168 -2.09 10.85 -15.33
C PRO A 168 -2.66 9.71 -16.17
N ALA A 169 -3.98 9.62 -16.28
CA ALA A 169 -4.63 8.68 -17.19
C ALA A 169 -4.29 9.07 -18.65
N ARG A 170 -3.13 8.67 -19.16
CA ARG A 170 -2.80 8.87 -20.57
C ARG A 170 -3.68 7.95 -21.40
N GLY A 171 -4.63 8.54 -22.12
CA GLY A 171 -5.25 7.93 -23.28
C GLY A 171 -5.99 6.61 -23.05
N GLN A 172 -6.68 6.45 -21.91
CA GLN A 172 -7.71 5.42 -21.85
C GLN A 172 -8.88 5.86 -22.77
N ASN A 173 -8.78 5.51 -24.05
CA ASN A 173 -9.95 5.24 -24.88
C ASN A 173 -10.69 4.05 -24.26
N ILE A 174 -11.37 4.27 -23.15
CA ILE A 174 -12.37 3.33 -22.64
C ILE A 174 -13.56 3.53 -23.57
N ARG A 175 -13.68 2.67 -24.59
CA ARG A 175 -14.98 2.48 -25.23
C ARG A 175 -15.92 1.98 -24.14
N MET A 176 -16.90 2.80 -23.79
CA MET A 176 -18.13 2.36 -23.15
C MET A 176 -18.87 1.41 -24.10
#